data_AF-A0A921H063-F1
#
_entry.id   AF-A0A921H063-F1
#
_cell.length_a   1.000
_cell.length_b   1.000
_cell.length_c   1.000
_cell.angle_alpha   90.00
_cell.angle_beta   90.00
_cell.angle_gamma   90.00
#
_symmetry.space_group_name_H-M   'P 1'
#
loop_
_entity.id
_entity.type
_entity.pdbx_description
1 polymer ?
#
loop_
_entity_poly.entity_id
_entity_poly.type
_entity_poly.pdbx_seq_one_letter_code
_entity_poly.pdbx_strand_id
1 'polypeptide(L)'
;MASEKLNLYQKIIEVRKSIGKITKDSTAGKGSKFSYDYVSGSLILSKIKEEMNNQKLLFTPLIKDKNYKQVDTTNRYGKPETNYIVELDLSYKWINADNPEETLEIPFYAIGEQSDPSKAFGTALTYSERYVLLKMFNLPTDEDDADAKPQQSKQQKKQPQQQRQDAGKVELVKNNANVLAKILTANDQPMTQQDVISAYLNGGNLKDVSNEALVEISNRIKAKIEDYKKRDQAKEQENK
;
A
#
# COMPACT_ATOMS: atom_id res chain seq x y z
N MET A 1 -4.78 12.48 46.04
CA MET A 1 -5.91 13.00 45.25
C MET A 1 -6.41 11.88 44.37
N ALA A 2 -7.70 11.57 44.37
CA ALA A 2 -8.24 10.60 43.42
C ALA A 2 -8.10 11.19 42.01
N SER A 3 -7.43 10.49 41.09
CA SER A 3 -7.48 10.82 39.67
C SER A 3 -8.95 10.85 39.26
N GLU A 4 -9.47 11.97 38.76
CA GLU A 4 -10.83 12.01 38.22
C GLU A 4 -10.98 10.95 37.13
N LYS A 5 -11.99 10.09 37.27
CA LYS A 5 -12.26 9.02 36.32
C LYS A 5 -12.94 9.64 35.10
N LEU A 6 -12.30 9.51 33.93
CA LEU A 6 -12.84 10.04 32.67
C LEU A 6 -14.16 9.35 32.30
N ASN A 7 -15.14 10.15 31.88
CA ASN A 7 -16.37 9.67 31.25
C ASN A 7 -16.10 9.19 29.80
N LEU A 8 -17.06 8.50 29.19
CA LEU A 8 -16.94 7.93 27.84
C LEU A 8 -16.52 8.97 26.79
N TYR A 9 -17.11 10.16 26.82
CA TYR A 9 -16.79 11.21 25.86
C TYR A 9 -15.35 11.73 26.04
N GLN A 10 -14.92 11.92 27.28
CA GLN A 10 -13.54 12.30 27.59
C GLN A 10 -12.55 11.21 27.15
N LYS A 11 -12.87 9.93 27.36
CA LYS A 11 -12.08 8.80 26.86
C LYS A 11 -11.97 8.79 25.34
N ILE A 12 -13.08 9.03 24.62
CA ILE A 12 -13.08 9.15 23.16
C ILE A 12 -12.24 10.35 22.70
N ILE A 13 -12.25 11.45 23.46
CA ILE A 13 -11.37 12.61 23.20
C ILE A 13 -9.90 12.25 23.38
N GLU A 14 -9.53 11.44 24.38
CA GLU A 14 -8.14 10.94 24.51
C GLU A 14 -7.73 10.09 23.31
N VAL A 15 -8.61 9.19 22.84
CA VAL A 15 -8.40 8.44 21.58
C VAL A 15 -8.21 9.39 20.40
N ARG A 16 -9.01 10.46 20.31
CA ARG A 16 -8.87 11.45 19.24
C ARG A 16 -7.51 12.14 19.28
N LYS A 17 -7.00 12.47 20.47
CA LYS A 17 -5.69 13.14 20.64
C LYS A 17 -4.52 12.25 20.20
N SER A 18 -4.65 10.92 20.26
CA SER A 18 -3.61 10.01 19.76
C SER A 18 -3.52 10.01 18.23
N ILE A 19 -4.56 10.49 17.55
CA ILE A 19 -4.57 10.61 16.09
C ILE A 19 -3.70 11.79 15.70
N GLY A 20 -2.43 11.50 15.40
CA GLY A 20 -1.53 12.45 14.76
C GLY A 20 -1.93 12.77 13.32
N LYS A 21 -0.99 13.28 12.53
CA LYS A 21 -1.23 13.55 11.11
C LYS A 21 -1.53 12.24 10.37
N ILE A 22 -2.69 12.18 9.72
CA ILE A 22 -3.06 11.10 8.81
C ILE A 22 -2.74 11.53 7.38
N THR A 23 -2.03 10.68 6.65
CA THR A 23 -1.79 10.80 5.21
C THR A 23 -2.44 9.63 4.50
N LYS A 24 -3.02 9.89 3.32
CA LYS A 24 -3.61 8.87 2.46
C LYS A 24 -2.61 7.73 2.21
N ASP A 25 -3.06 6.50 2.38
CA ASP A 25 -2.24 5.29 2.32
C ASP A 25 -2.76 4.26 1.31
N SER A 26 -3.93 4.50 0.72
CA SER A 26 -4.57 3.60 -0.22
C SER A 26 -5.06 4.34 -1.47
N THR A 27 -5.23 3.61 -2.57
CA THR A 27 -5.68 4.16 -3.85
C THR A 27 -6.79 3.28 -4.40
N ALA A 28 -7.96 3.86 -4.67
CA ALA A 28 -9.04 3.20 -5.36
C ALA A 28 -8.80 3.27 -6.88
N GLY A 29 -9.25 2.25 -7.63
CA GLY A 29 -9.20 2.27 -9.10
C GLY A 29 -7.79 2.35 -9.69
N LYS A 30 -6.76 1.76 -9.06
CA LYS A 30 -5.38 1.76 -9.57
C LYS A 30 -5.33 1.37 -11.06
N GLY A 31 -4.68 2.20 -11.87
CA GLY A 31 -4.62 2.02 -13.33
C GLY A 31 -5.80 2.60 -14.11
N SER A 32 -6.78 3.21 -13.43
CA SER A 32 -7.90 3.93 -14.03
C SER A 32 -7.69 5.45 -13.99
N LYS A 33 -8.31 6.16 -14.95
CA LYS A 33 -8.42 7.63 -14.94
C LYS A 33 -9.23 8.15 -13.75
N PHE A 34 -10.02 7.29 -13.10
CA PHE A 34 -10.81 7.59 -11.91
C PHE A 34 -10.10 7.15 -10.62
N SER A 35 -8.78 6.95 -10.65
CA SER A 35 -8.04 6.62 -9.43
C SER A 35 -8.01 7.79 -8.46
N TYR A 36 -8.22 7.50 -7.18
CA TYR A 36 -8.12 8.48 -6.10
C TYR A 36 -7.45 7.87 -4.88
N ASP A 37 -6.58 8.66 -4.25
CA ASP A 37 -5.93 8.29 -3.00
C ASP A 37 -6.87 8.59 -1.83
N TYR A 38 -6.91 7.71 -0.82
CA TYR A 38 -7.83 7.77 0.32
C TYR A 38 -7.18 7.24 1.60
N VAL A 39 -7.79 7.52 2.76
CA VAL A 39 -7.35 7.00 4.07
C VAL A 39 -8.02 5.66 4.34
N SER A 40 -7.26 4.59 4.47
CA SER A 40 -7.84 3.26 4.75
C SER A 40 -8.40 3.18 6.16
N GLY A 41 -9.45 2.36 6.35
CA GLY A 41 -9.96 2.04 7.68
C GLY A 41 -8.88 1.41 8.57
N SER A 42 -8.02 0.57 7.99
CA SER A 42 -6.90 -0.05 8.68
C SER A 42 -5.89 0.97 9.23
N LEU A 43 -5.59 2.04 8.49
CA LEU A 43 -4.74 3.12 8.98
C LEU A 43 -5.37 3.81 10.19
N ILE A 44 -6.66 4.14 10.13
CA ILE A 44 -7.37 4.78 11.25
C ILE A 44 -7.30 3.87 12.48
N LEU A 45 -7.68 2.59 12.33
CA LEU A 45 -7.63 1.60 13.40
C LEU A 45 -6.23 1.47 14.00
N SER A 46 -5.17 1.46 13.17
CA SER A 46 -3.79 1.38 13.67
C SER A 46 -3.37 2.56 14.54
N LYS A 47 -3.99 3.74 14.37
CA LYS A 47 -3.70 4.94 15.15
C LYS A 47 -4.48 5.01 16.47
N ILE A 48 -5.67 4.41 16.51
CA ILE A 48 -6.57 4.51 17.67
C ILE A 48 -6.54 3.28 18.57
N LYS A 49 -6.17 2.10 18.06
CA LYS A 49 -6.31 0.82 18.78
C LYS A 49 -5.58 0.80 20.13
N GLU A 50 -4.35 1.31 20.17
CA GLU A 50 -3.57 1.36 21.41
C GLU A 50 -4.28 2.23 22.45
N GLU A 51 -4.71 3.44 22.06
CA GLU A 51 -5.36 4.35 22.97
C GLU A 51 -6.77 3.87 23.37
N MET A 52 -7.51 3.20 22.48
CA MET A 52 -8.76 2.53 22.84
C MET A 52 -8.56 1.48 23.94
N ASN A 53 -7.47 0.71 23.88
CA ASN A 53 -7.15 -0.27 24.93
C ASN A 53 -6.79 0.42 26.24
N ASN A 54 -5.96 1.48 26.19
CA ASN A 54 -5.57 2.27 27.37
C ASN A 54 -6.79 2.88 28.06
N GLN A 55 -7.72 3.43 27.28
CA GLN A 55 -8.97 4.01 27.75
C GLN A 55 -10.06 2.96 28.04
N LYS A 56 -9.80 1.68 27.76
CA LYS A 56 -10.72 0.54 27.91
C LYS A 56 -12.07 0.79 27.22
N LEU A 57 -12.00 1.07 25.93
CA LEU A 57 -13.16 1.30 25.07
C LEU A 57 -13.37 0.11 24.13
N LEU A 58 -14.63 -0.30 24.00
CA LEU A 58 -15.06 -1.19 22.92
C LEU A 58 -15.82 -0.38 21.87
N PHE A 59 -15.59 -0.71 20.61
CA PHE A 59 -16.32 -0.19 19.46
C PHE A 59 -16.85 -1.37 18.66
N THR A 60 -18.17 -1.46 18.49
CA THR A 60 -18.80 -2.61 17.85
C THR A 60 -19.93 -2.18 16.89
N PRO A 61 -20.05 -2.80 15.71
CA PRO A 61 -21.21 -2.65 14.86
C PRO A 61 -22.38 -3.50 15.39
N LEU A 62 -23.59 -2.94 15.33
CA LEU A 62 -24.86 -3.62 15.61
C LEU A 62 -25.76 -3.45 14.39
N ILE A 63 -25.93 -4.54 13.63
CA ILE A 63 -26.83 -4.57 12.46
C ILE A 63 -28.27 -4.71 12.98
N LYS A 64 -29.11 -3.73 12.66
CA LYS A 64 -30.53 -3.69 13.03
C LYS A 64 -31.38 -4.38 11.99
N ASP A 65 -31.13 -4.06 10.72
CA ASP A 65 -31.80 -4.68 9.59
C ASP A 65 -30.85 -4.82 8.39
N LYS A 66 -31.19 -5.73 7.48
CA LYS A 66 -30.42 -5.98 6.26
C LYS A 66 -31.35 -6.31 5.10
N ASN A 67 -31.07 -5.71 3.95
CA ASN A 67 -31.71 -6.03 2.69
C ASN A 67 -30.66 -6.32 1.62
N TYR A 68 -31.00 -7.12 0.62
CA TYR A 68 -30.17 -7.33 -0.55
C TYR A 68 -31.02 -7.41 -1.81
N LYS A 69 -30.47 -6.91 -2.91
CA LYS A 69 -31.09 -6.92 -4.23
C LYS A 69 -30.09 -7.44 -5.26
N GLN A 70 -30.52 -8.38 -6.09
CA GLN A 70 -29.77 -8.76 -7.28
C GLN A 70 -30.14 -7.81 -8.42
N VAL A 71 -29.14 -7.27 -9.10
CA VAL A 71 -29.30 -6.34 -10.22
C VAL A 71 -28.49 -6.88 -11.39
N ASP A 72 -29.19 -7.28 -12.45
CA ASP A 72 -28.56 -7.70 -13.69
C ASP A 72 -28.39 -6.48 -14.59
N THR A 73 -27.15 -6.23 -15.01
CA THR A 73 -26.73 -5.12 -15.85
C THR A 73 -25.96 -5.61 -17.05
N THR A 74 -25.61 -4.71 -17.97
CA THR A 74 -24.69 -4.99 -19.07
C THR A 74 -23.46 -4.11 -18.89
N ASN A 75 -22.28 -4.72 -18.84
CA ASN A 75 -21.05 -3.99 -18.65
C ASN A 75 -20.67 -3.18 -19.90
N ARG A 76 -19.61 -2.36 -19.78
CA ARG A 76 -19.11 -1.52 -20.88
C ARG A 76 -18.69 -2.27 -22.16
N TYR A 77 -18.59 -3.60 -22.10
CA TYR A 77 -18.23 -4.47 -23.22
C TYR A 77 -19.44 -5.24 -23.80
N GLY A 78 -20.67 -4.90 -23.38
CA GLY A 78 -21.88 -5.57 -23.85
C GLY A 78 -22.11 -6.96 -23.25
N LYS A 79 -21.36 -7.35 -22.20
CA LYS A 79 -21.55 -8.64 -21.54
C LYS A 79 -22.52 -8.51 -20.35
N PRO A 80 -23.40 -9.50 -20.12
CA PRO A 80 -24.21 -9.55 -18.91
C PRO A 80 -23.33 -9.56 -17.66
N GLU A 81 -23.74 -8.82 -16.64
CA GLU A 81 -23.07 -8.72 -15.35
C GLU A 81 -24.13 -8.68 -14.25
N THR A 82 -24.02 -9.58 -13.27
CA THR A 82 -24.90 -9.62 -12.11
C THR A 82 -24.19 -9.00 -10.93
N ASN A 83 -24.81 -7.98 -10.34
CA ASN A 83 -24.37 -7.33 -9.11
C ASN A 83 -25.37 -7.58 -7.99
N TYR A 84 -24.86 -7.50 -6.76
CA TYR A 84 -25.64 -7.57 -5.54
C TYR A 84 -25.46 -6.24 -4.80
N ILE A 85 -26.58 -5.55 -4.58
CA ILE A 85 -26.65 -4.37 -3.72
C ILE A 85 -27.10 -4.85 -2.34
N VAL A 86 -26.27 -4.61 -1.33
CA VAL A 86 -26.59 -4.88 0.07
C VAL A 86 -26.80 -3.55 0.78
N GLU A 87 -27.94 -3.43 1.45
CA GLU A 87 -28.31 -2.27 2.27
C GLU A 87 -28.38 -2.71 3.73
N LEU A 88 -27.71 -1.97 4.62
CA LEU A 88 -27.67 -2.26 6.05
C LEU A 88 -28.18 -1.05 6.82
N ASP A 89 -29.21 -1.25 7.64
CA ASP A 89 -29.51 -0.36 8.76
C ASP A 89 -28.72 -0.87 9.96
N LEU A 90 -27.78 -0.08 10.44
CA LEU A 90 -26.91 -0.45 11.53
C LEU A 90 -26.68 0.71 12.49
N SER A 91 -26.05 0.39 13.60
CA SER A 91 -25.51 1.38 14.50
C SER A 91 -24.13 0.96 14.93
N TYR A 92 -23.30 1.94 15.27
CA TYR A 92 -22.02 1.68 15.92
C TYR A 92 -22.12 2.09 17.36
N LYS A 93 -21.65 1.23 18.26
CA LYS A 93 -21.73 1.43 19.70
C LYS A 93 -20.33 1.54 20.30
N TRP A 94 -20.06 2.67 20.94
CA TRP A 94 -18.94 2.83 21.87
C TRP A 94 -19.40 2.43 23.27
N ILE A 95 -18.57 1.66 23.97
CA ILE A 95 -18.86 1.12 25.30
C ILE A 95 -17.67 1.42 26.21
N ASN A 96 -17.92 2.06 27.35
CA ASN A 96 -16.92 2.19 28.40
C ASN A 96 -16.80 0.86 29.15
N ALA A 97 -15.70 0.12 29.00
CA ALA A 97 -15.55 -1.17 29.67
C ALA A 97 -15.41 -1.04 31.20
N ASP A 98 -15.06 0.14 31.73
CA ASP A 98 -15.07 0.39 33.19
C ASP A 98 -16.48 0.66 33.74
N ASN A 99 -17.46 0.93 32.87
CA ASN A 99 -18.87 1.13 33.21
C ASN A 99 -19.75 0.82 31.98
N PRO A 100 -20.08 -0.46 31.71
CA PRO A 100 -20.69 -0.88 30.44
C PRO A 100 -22.06 -0.28 30.11
N GLU A 101 -22.75 0.31 31.09
CA GLU A 101 -24.00 1.07 30.88
C GLU A 101 -23.75 2.42 30.21
N GLU A 102 -22.54 2.98 30.37
CA GLU A 102 -22.13 4.21 29.70
C GLU A 102 -21.73 3.90 28.26
N THR A 103 -22.65 4.23 27.35
CA THR A 103 -22.52 3.90 25.93
C THR A 103 -22.92 5.07 25.05
N LEU A 104 -22.39 5.08 23.83
CA LEU A 104 -22.75 6.03 22.78
C LEU A 104 -23.07 5.25 21.52
N GLU A 105 -24.31 5.36 21.05
CA GLU A 105 -24.79 4.73 19.82
C GLU A 105 -24.85 5.74 18.68
N ILE A 106 -24.37 5.34 17.52
CA ILE A 106 -24.32 6.15 16.30
C ILE A 106 -25.13 5.40 15.24
N PRO A 107 -26.37 5.82 14.92
CA PRO A 107 -27.12 5.21 13.84
C PRO A 107 -26.44 5.51 12.49
N PHE A 108 -26.44 4.53 11.60
CA PHE A 108 -25.80 4.63 10.30
C PHE A 108 -26.53 3.75 9.27
N TYR A 109 -26.53 4.20 8.02
CA TYR A 109 -27.06 3.43 6.91
C TYR A 109 -25.95 3.18 5.90
N ALA A 110 -25.76 1.92 5.50
CA ALA A 110 -24.65 1.52 4.63
C ALA A 110 -25.17 0.81 3.38
N ILE A 111 -24.51 1.07 2.25
CA ILE A 111 -24.78 0.39 0.99
C ILE A 111 -23.46 -0.17 0.46
N GLY A 112 -23.48 -1.40 -0.05
CA GLY A 112 -22.35 -2.01 -0.75
C GLY A 112 -22.83 -2.71 -2.02
N GLU A 113 -22.07 -2.56 -3.10
CA GLU A 113 -22.38 -3.18 -4.39
C GLU A 113 -21.16 -3.97 -4.89
N GLN A 114 -21.34 -5.26 -5.16
CA GLN A 114 -20.33 -6.16 -5.72
C GLN A 114 -20.98 -7.28 -6.54
N SER A 115 -20.21 -7.94 -7.40
CA SER A 115 -20.66 -9.12 -8.15
C SER A 115 -20.85 -10.39 -7.29
N ASP A 116 -20.46 -10.34 -6.02
CA ASP A 116 -20.63 -11.41 -5.04
C ASP A 116 -21.33 -10.84 -3.79
N PRO A 117 -22.37 -11.51 -3.27
CA PRO A 117 -23.18 -10.99 -2.18
C PRO A 117 -22.39 -10.86 -0.86
N SER A 118 -21.45 -11.76 -0.59
CA SER A 118 -20.62 -11.70 0.62
C SER A 118 -19.65 -10.51 0.56
N LYS A 119 -19.07 -10.26 -0.63
CA LYS A 119 -18.24 -9.08 -0.87
C LYS A 119 -19.05 -7.78 -0.82
N ALA A 120 -20.28 -7.77 -1.30
CA ALA A 120 -21.16 -6.60 -1.23
C ALA A 120 -21.45 -6.23 0.23
N PHE A 121 -21.79 -7.23 1.05
CA PHE A 121 -21.98 -7.06 2.49
C PHE A 121 -20.71 -6.55 3.19
N GLY A 122 -19.55 -7.16 2.90
CA GLY A 122 -18.26 -6.69 3.44
C GLY A 122 -17.90 -5.28 2.99
N THR A 123 -18.25 -4.89 1.76
CA THR A 123 -18.08 -3.53 1.24
C THR A 123 -18.92 -2.54 2.02
N ALA A 124 -20.20 -2.82 2.25
CA ALA A 124 -21.08 -1.97 3.05
C ALA A 124 -20.50 -1.70 4.43
N LEU A 125 -20.12 -2.77 5.15
CA LEU A 125 -19.54 -2.67 6.51
C LEU A 125 -18.21 -1.92 6.56
N THR A 126 -17.31 -2.17 5.60
CA THR A 126 -15.99 -1.54 5.58
C THR A 126 -16.09 -0.04 5.29
N TYR A 127 -16.98 0.35 4.37
CA TYR A 127 -17.21 1.75 4.06
C TYR A 127 -17.86 2.48 5.23
N SER A 128 -18.91 1.91 5.82
CA SER A 128 -19.59 2.54 6.95
C SER A 128 -18.69 2.71 8.17
N GLU A 129 -17.88 1.69 8.51
CA GLU A 129 -16.96 1.77 9.65
C GLU A 129 -15.96 2.91 9.45
N ARG A 130 -15.37 2.97 8.24
CA ARG A 130 -14.45 4.03 7.88
C ARG A 130 -15.09 5.41 8.03
N TYR A 131 -16.28 5.64 7.49
CA TYR A 131 -16.93 6.95 7.56
C TYR A 131 -17.30 7.34 8.99
N VAL A 132 -17.81 6.40 9.79
CA VAL A 132 -18.14 6.64 11.19
C VAL A 132 -16.91 7.05 11.98
N LEU A 133 -15.78 6.35 11.81
CA LEU A 133 -14.53 6.71 12.50
C LEU A 133 -13.99 8.06 12.04
N LEU A 134 -13.99 8.33 10.73
CA LEU A 134 -13.56 9.62 10.18
C LEU A 134 -14.37 10.79 10.77
N LYS A 135 -15.70 10.66 10.80
CA LYS A 135 -16.59 11.72 11.33
C LYS A 135 -16.51 11.83 12.85
N MET A 136 -16.46 10.72 13.59
CA MET A 136 -16.31 10.70 15.04
C MET A 136 -15.06 11.45 15.50
N PHE A 137 -13.95 11.28 14.79
CA PHE A 137 -12.67 11.92 15.14
C PHE A 137 -12.41 13.25 14.44
N ASN A 138 -13.40 13.78 13.72
CA ASN A 138 -13.32 14.99 12.91
C ASN A 138 -12.07 15.00 12.00
N LEU A 139 -11.79 13.87 11.37
CA LEU A 139 -10.71 13.75 10.41
C LEU A 139 -11.14 14.42 9.10
N PRO A 140 -10.22 15.11 8.39
CA PRO A 140 -10.55 15.79 7.15
C PRO A 140 -11.09 14.79 6.11
N THR A 141 -12.25 15.08 5.55
CA THR A 141 -12.92 14.28 4.51
C THR A 141 -13.10 15.02 3.19
N ASP A 142 -12.52 16.21 3.04
CA ASP A 142 -12.79 17.14 1.92
C ASP A 142 -12.45 16.53 0.53
N GLU A 143 -11.61 15.50 0.49
CA GLU A 143 -11.24 14.80 -0.73
C GLU A 143 -11.83 13.38 -0.85
N ASP A 144 -12.65 12.93 0.13
CA ASP A 144 -13.43 11.68 0.11
C ASP A 144 -14.91 11.94 -0.28
N ASP A 145 -15.28 13.19 -0.54
CA ASP A 145 -16.62 13.60 -0.99
C ASP A 145 -16.92 13.02 -2.39
N ALA A 146 -18.10 12.44 -2.59
CA ALA A 146 -18.55 11.94 -3.89
C ALA A 146 -18.66 13.06 -4.94
N ASP A 147 -18.88 14.29 -4.48
CA ASP A 147 -18.90 15.52 -5.28
C ASP A 147 -17.56 16.27 -5.31
N ALA A 148 -16.53 15.76 -4.60
CA ALA A 148 -15.18 16.15 -4.93
C ALA A 148 -14.99 15.72 -6.37
N LYS A 149 -15.13 16.68 -7.31
CA LYS A 149 -14.70 16.53 -8.70
C LYS A 149 -13.43 15.72 -8.58
N PRO A 150 -13.29 14.55 -9.24
CA PRO A 150 -12.02 13.85 -9.25
C PRO A 150 -11.07 14.97 -9.54
N GLN A 151 -10.23 15.36 -8.56
CA GLN A 151 -9.28 16.44 -8.80
C GLN A 151 -8.71 15.94 -10.07
N GLN A 152 -8.98 16.66 -11.19
CA GLN A 152 -8.35 16.33 -12.45
C GLN A 152 -6.97 16.22 -11.95
N SER A 153 -6.46 15.01 -11.96
CA SER A 153 -5.15 14.84 -11.48
C SER A 153 -4.49 15.70 -12.55
N LYS A 154 -4.06 16.90 -12.15
CA LYS A 154 -2.65 17.12 -12.12
C LYS A 154 -2.15 15.77 -11.57
N GLN A 155 -1.97 14.75 -12.41
CA GLN A 155 -0.91 14.81 -13.39
C GLN A 155 0.11 15.96 -13.07
N GLN A 156 0.44 16.24 -11.78
CA GLN A 156 1.57 15.54 -11.21
C GLN A 156 1.51 14.17 -11.82
N LYS A 157 2.12 14.08 -13.00
CA LYS A 157 2.77 12.87 -13.40
C LYS A 157 3.53 12.55 -12.11
N LYS A 158 2.94 11.71 -11.26
CA LYS A 158 3.65 10.57 -10.74
C LYS A 158 4.08 9.90 -12.04
N GLN A 159 5.13 10.48 -12.65
CA GLN A 159 6.12 9.73 -13.39
C GLN A 159 6.25 8.49 -12.53
N PRO A 160 5.99 7.29 -13.09
CA PRO A 160 6.05 6.05 -12.32
C PRO A 160 7.23 6.23 -11.41
N GLN A 161 7.03 6.28 -10.07
CA GLN A 161 8.06 6.72 -9.14
C GLN A 161 9.33 6.08 -9.66
N GLN A 162 10.18 6.88 -10.31
CA GLN A 162 11.53 6.47 -10.57
C GLN A 162 11.96 6.45 -9.13
N GLN A 163 11.90 5.27 -8.50
CA GLN A 163 12.71 4.99 -7.34
C GLN A 163 14.03 5.58 -7.76
N ARG A 164 14.41 6.72 -7.15
CA ARG A 164 15.63 7.41 -7.55
C ARG A 164 16.66 6.31 -7.57
N GLN A 165 17.25 6.08 -8.75
CA GLN A 165 18.21 5.01 -8.87
C GLN A 165 19.24 5.23 -7.79
N ASP A 166 19.38 4.23 -6.94
CA ASP A 166 20.30 4.31 -5.82
C ASP A 166 21.70 4.42 -6.44
N ALA A 167 22.33 5.57 -6.24
CA ALA A 167 23.64 5.87 -6.81
C ALA A 167 24.66 4.78 -6.44
N GLY A 168 24.54 4.20 -5.22
CA GLY A 168 25.39 3.10 -4.77
C GLY A 168 25.16 1.81 -5.55
N LYS A 169 23.93 1.52 -5.98
CA LYS A 169 23.62 0.32 -6.80
C LYS A 169 24.12 0.47 -8.24
N VAL A 170 23.99 1.67 -8.83
CA VAL A 170 24.55 1.97 -10.15
C VAL A 170 26.07 1.88 -10.12
N GLU A 171 26.70 2.42 -9.09
CA GLU A 171 28.15 2.37 -8.90
C GLU A 171 28.64 0.94 -8.69
N LEU A 172 27.89 0.10 -7.97
CA LEU A 172 28.21 -1.32 -7.79
C LEU A 172 28.26 -2.07 -9.13
N VAL A 173 27.29 -1.85 -10.02
CA VAL A 173 27.28 -2.46 -11.36
C VAL A 173 28.47 -1.98 -12.19
N LYS A 174 28.76 -0.68 -12.19
CA LYS A 174 29.92 -0.11 -12.89
C LYS A 174 31.23 -0.70 -12.38
N ASN A 175 31.41 -0.80 -11.07
CA ASN A 175 32.62 -1.33 -10.47
C ASN A 175 32.85 -2.80 -10.86
N ASN A 176 31.82 -3.64 -10.75
CA ASN A 176 31.94 -5.05 -11.17
C ASN A 176 32.19 -5.16 -12.68
N ALA A 177 31.51 -4.36 -13.50
CA ALA A 177 31.71 -4.37 -14.95
C ALA A 177 33.14 -3.98 -15.34
N ASN A 178 33.75 -3.02 -14.63
CA ASN A 178 35.14 -2.63 -14.85
C ASN A 178 36.12 -3.76 -14.50
N VAL A 179 35.88 -4.45 -13.39
CA VAL A 179 36.70 -5.61 -12.99
C VAL A 179 36.60 -6.72 -14.04
N LEU A 180 35.39 -7.05 -14.48
CA LEU A 180 35.19 -8.07 -15.51
C LEU A 180 35.81 -7.67 -16.86
N ALA A 181 35.67 -6.41 -17.28
CA ALA A 181 36.27 -5.88 -18.50
C ALA A 181 37.81 -6.05 -18.51
N LYS A 182 38.47 -5.77 -17.37
CA LYS A 182 39.91 -5.98 -17.22
C LYS A 182 40.30 -7.45 -17.31
N ILE A 183 39.55 -8.34 -16.66
CA ILE A 183 39.78 -9.80 -16.72
C ILE A 183 39.64 -10.31 -18.15
N LEU A 184 38.60 -9.89 -18.86
CA LEU A 184 38.35 -10.30 -20.25
C LEU A 184 39.44 -9.77 -21.18
N THR A 185 39.85 -8.51 -21.02
CA THR A 185 40.93 -7.91 -21.81
C THR A 185 42.26 -8.63 -21.58
N ALA A 186 42.54 -9.05 -20.34
CA ALA A 186 43.73 -9.85 -20.02
C ALA A 186 43.68 -11.28 -20.60
N ASN A 187 42.50 -11.76 -21.00
CA ASN A 187 42.28 -13.06 -21.66
C ASN A 187 42.05 -12.91 -23.17
N ASP A 188 42.69 -11.91 -23.80
CA ASP A 188 42.60 -11.62 -25.23
C ASP A 188 41.18 -11.34 -25.76
N GLN A 189 40.25 -10.99 -24.86
CA GLN A 189 38.90 -10.54 -25.20
C GLN A 189 38.77 -9.04 -24.84
N PRO A 190 39.24 -8.14 -25.72
CA PRO A 190 39.22 -6.70 -25.43
C PRO A 190 37.77 -6.23 -25.24
N MET A 191 37.46 -5.77 -24.02
CA MET A 191 36.14 -5.25 -23.66
C MET A 191 36.30 -4.02 -22.78
N THR A 192 35.47 -3.00 -23.01
CA THR A 192 35.36 -1.86 -22.11
C THR A 192 34.33 -2.14 -21.00
N GLN A 193 34.38 -1.32 -19.94
CA GLN A 193 33.34 -1.33 -18.89
C GLN A 193 31.93 -1.15 -19.51
N GLN A 194 31.81 -0.31 -20.53
CA GLN A 194 30.54 -0.05 -21.20
C GLN A 194 30.05 -1.26 -22.01
N ASP A 195 30.95 -1.98 -22.69
CA ASP A 195 30.59 -3.18 -23.46
C ASP A 195 30.05 -4.28 -22.55
N VAL A 196 30.68 -4.47 -21.38
CA VAL A 196 30.21 -5.41 -20.37
C VAL A 196 28.82 -5.00 -19.86
N ILE A 197 28.63 -3.72 -19.52
CA ILE A 197 27.32 -3.21 -19.08
C ILE A 197 26.26 -3.46 -20.16
N SER A 198 26.53 -3.11 -21.40
CA SER A 198 25.61 -3.28 -22.53
C SER A 198 25.27 -4.75 -22.80
N ALA A 199 26.24 -5.67 -22.64
CA ALA A 199 26.01 -7.10 -22.79
C ALA A 199 25.04 -7.65 -21.71
N TYR A 200 25.20 -7.22 -20.46
CA TYR A 200 24.32 -7.66 -19.36
C TYR A 200 22.95 -6.97 -19.35
N LEU A 201 22.81 -5.88 -20.11
CA LEU A 201 21.56 -5.14 -20.30
C LEU A 201 20.84 -5.48 -21.61
N ASN A 202 21.35 -6.40 -22.43
CA ASN A 202 20.83 -6.68 -23.78
C ASN A 202 20.69 -5.40 -24.64
N GLY A 203 21.67 -4.49 -24.56
CA GLY A 203 21.67 -3.22 -25.30
C GLY A 203 20.93 -2.06 -24.64
N GLY A 204 20.39 -2.24 -23.42
CA GLY A 204 19.74 -1.18 -22.64
C GLY A 204 20.70 -0.20 -21.95
N ASN A 205 20.14 0.87 -21.35
CA ASN A 205 20.88 1.87 -20.58
C ASN A 205 20.67 1.67 -19.07
N LEU A 206 21.73 1.78 -18.27
CA LEU A 206 21.66 1.66 -16.81
C LEU A 206 20.63 2.60 -16.19
N LYS A 207 20.40 3.78 -16.77
CA LYS A 207 19.46 4.79 -16.28
C LYS A 207 17.98 4.36 -16.35
N ASP A 208 17.69 3.31 -17.10
CA ASP A 208 16.33 2.81 -17.33
C ASP A 208 16.05 1.51 -16.55
N VAL A 209 16.97 1.09 -15.69
CA VAL A 209 16.93 -0.18 -14.94
C VAL A 209 16.40 0.05 -13.50
N SER A 210 15.57 -0.85 -12.99
CA SER A 210 15.10 -0.78 -11.59
C SER A 210 16.21 -1.11 -10.58
N ASN A 211 16.07 -0.66 -9.33
CA ASN A 211 17.06 -0.94 -8.29
C ASN A 211 17.23 -2.45 -8.01
N GLU A 212 16.16 -3.23 -8.11
CA GLU A 212 16.17 -4.68 -7.97
C GLU A 212 16.95 -5.33 -9.11
N ALA A 213 16.70 -4.89 -10.35
CA ALA A 213 17.41 -5.38 -11.52
C ALA A 213 18.90 -4.99 -11.51
N LEU A 214 19.27 -3.80 -11.00
CA LEU A 214 20.67 -3.41 -10.80
C LEU A 214 21.42 -4.37 -9.85
N VAL A 215 20.76 -4.82 -8.78
CA VAL A 215 21.34 -5.80 -7.85
C VAL A 215 21.53 -7.16 -8.53
N GLU A 216 20.54 -7.62 -9.30
CA GLU A 216 20.62 -8.88 -10.04
C GLU A 216 21.75 -8.86 -11.08
N ILE A 217 21.85 -7.77 -11.86
CA ILE A 217 22.91 -7.58 -12.84
C ILE A 217 24.28 -7.58 -12.16
N SER A 218 24.43 -6.82 -11.06
CA SER A 218 25.66 -6.81 -10.26
C SER A 218 26.06 -8.22 -9.83
N ASN A 219 25.12 -9.02 -9.34
CA ASN A 219 25.38 -10.38 -8.89
C ASN A 219 25.78 -11.32 -10.02
N ARG A 220 25.16 -11.20 -11.19
CA ARG A 220 25.53 -12.00 -12.39
C ARG A 220 26.94 -11.65 -12.90
N ILE A 221 27.33 -10.38 -12.86
CA ILE A 221 28.70 -9.96 -13.21
C ILE A 221 29.70 -10.52 -12.19
N LYS A 222 29.40 -10.43 -10.88
CA LYS A 222 30.23 -11.01 -9.81
C LYS A 222 30.42 -12.51 -9.96
N ALA A 223 29.35 -13.26 -10.24
CA ALA A 223 29.44 -14.70 -10.45
C ALA A 223 30.41 -15.03 -11.61
N LYS A 224 30.35 -14.27 -12.71
CA LYS A 224 31.25 -14.45 -13.84
C LYS A 224 32.71 -14.15 -13.49
N ILE A 225 32.97 -13.11 -12.70
CA ILE A 225 34.32 -12.78 -12.20
C ILE A 225 34.88 -13.96 -11.39
N GLU A 226 34.09 -14.52 -10.48
CA GLU A 226 34.53 -15.64 -9.65
C GLU A 226 34.79 -16.91 -10.48
N ASP A 227 34.03 -17.15 -11.55
CA ASP A 227 34.31 -18.25 -12.49
C ASP A 227 35.67 -18.11 -13.17
N TYR A 228 36.06 -16.89 -13.58
CA TYR A 228 37.38 -16.65 -14.17
C TYR A 228 38.51 -16.88 -13.15
N LYS A 229 38.36 -16.34 -11.92
CA LYS A 229 39.36 -16.54 -10.86
C LYS A 229 39.58 -18.02 -10.54
N LYS A 230 38.50 -18.81 -10.48
CA LYS A 230 38.60 -20.26 -10.24
C LYS A 230 39.33 -20.98 -11.37
N ARG A 231 39.11 -20.57 -12.63
CA ARG A 231 39.80 -21.16 -13.80
C ARG A 231 41.28 -20.81 -13.82
N ASP A 232 41.65 -19.58 -13.47
CA ASP A 232 43.05 -19.16 -13.42
C ASP A 232 43.81 -19.88 -12.29
N GLN A 233 43.19 -20.05 -11.12
CA GLN A 233 43.74 -20.84 -10.02
C GLN A 233 43.92 -22.33 -10.36
N ALA A 234 43.01 -22.91 -11.16
CA ALA A 234 43.13 -24.29 -11.63
C ALA A 234 44.31 -24.47 -12.62
N LYS A 235 44.50 -23.51 -13.54
CA LYS A 235 45.63 -23.53 -14.49
C LYS A 235 46.99 -23.36 -13.82
N GLU A 236 47.08 -22.60 -12.73
CA GLU A 236 48.31 -22.47 -11.93
C GLU A 236 48.65 -23.73 -11.13
N GLN A 237 47.66 -24.58 -10.83
CA GLN A 237 47.86 -25.86 -10.13
C GLN A 237 48.23 -27.01 -11.09
N GLU A 238 47.83 -26.95 -12.36
CA GLU A 238 48.23 -27.92 -13.40
C GLU A 238 49.65 -27.68 -13.97
N ASN A 239 50.21 -26.48 -13.79
CA ASN A 239 51.55 -26.09 -14.25
C ASN A 239 52.64 -26.12 -13.15
N LYS A 240 52.36 -26.75 -11.99
CA LYS A 240 53.32 -27.07 -10.93
C LYS A 240 53.57 -28.56 -10.86
#